data_AF-A0A2D4HWV1-F1
#
_entry.id   AF-A0A2D4HWV1-F1
#
_cell.length_a   1.000
_cell.length_b   1.000
_cell.length_c   1.000
_cell.angle_alpha   90.00
_cell.angle_beta   90.00
_cell.angle_gamma   90.00
#
_symmetry.space_group_name_H-M   'P 1'
#
loop_
_entity.id
_entity.type
_entity.pdbx_description
1 polymer ?
#
loop_
_entity_poly.entity_id
_entity_poly.type
_entity_poly.pdbx_seq_one_letter_code
_entity_poly.pdbx_strand_id
1 'polypeptide(L)'
;CKPCAKDHYTQYWNYVDRCLYCNVRCNVLEVEVGPCNETHNRVCECKPGYYTESLFCIKHSKCPAGSGVSELGNALEDTQCKVCPQGTFSRNHSSSKPCQPHQNCSAQGLRVNVPGT
;
A
#
# COMPACT_ATOMS: atom_id res chain seq x y z
N CYS A 1 -39.22 -7.73 9.90
CA CYS A 1 -37.99 -7.44 9.13
C CYS A 1 -37.94 -8.34 7.90
N LYS A 2 -37.39 -7.86 6.79
CA LYS A 2 -37.11 -8.67 5.60
C LYS A 2 -35.64 -8.47 5.21
N PRO A 3 -34.96 -9.48 4.63
CA PRO A 3 -33.63 -9.33 4.06
C PRO A 3 -33.58 -8.21 3.02
N CYS A 4 -32.42 -7.56 2.90
CA CYS A 4 -32.21 -6.57 1.84
C CYS A 4 -32.12 -7.26 0.48
N ALA A 5 -32.65 -6.62 -0.55
CA ALA A 5 -32.52 -7.11 -1.92
C ALA A 5 -31.06 -7.01 -2.41
N LYS A 6 -30.77 -7.65 -3.55
CA LYS A 6 -29.48 -7.51 -4.22
C LYS A 6 -29.13 -6.03 -4.44
N ASP A 7 -27.85 -5.70 -4.30
CA ASP A 7 -27.30 -4.34 -4.39
C ASP A 7 -27.81 -3.35 -3.32
N HIS A 8 -28.36 -3.86 -2.21
CA HIS A 8 -28.80 -3.06 -1.08
C HIS A 8 -28.34 -3.63 0.26
N TYR A 9 -28.20 -2.75 1.26
CA TYR A 9 -27.69 -3.12 2.57
C TYR A 9 -28.27 -2.28 3.71
N THR A 10 -28.19 -2.81 4.94
CA THR A 10 -28.28 -2.02 6.18
C THR A 10 -27.31 -2.56 7.21
N GLN A 11 -26.37 -1.74 7.67
CA GLN A 11 -25.29 -2.17 8.57
C GLN A 11 -25.68 -2.21 10.05
N TYR A 12 -26.61 -1.36 10.44
CA TYR A 12 -27.03 -1.21 11.82
C TYR A 12 -28.50 -1.55 12.00
N TRP A 13 -28.88 -1.84 13.25
CA TRP A 13 -30.28 -1.96 13.65
C TRP A 13 -31.05 -0.71 13.23
N ASN A 14 -32.15 -0.91 12.55
CA ASN A 14 -32.89 0.17 11.93
C ASN A 14 -34.38 -0.17 11.81
N TYR A 15 -35.15 0.84 11.47
CA TYR A 15 -36.58 0.77 11.18
C TYR A 15 -36.87 1.39 9.81
N VAL A 16 -35.88 1.42 8.90
CA VAL A 16 -36.06 2.05 7.59
C VAL A 16 -36.95 1.19 6.71
N ASP A 17 -37.85 1.83 5.97
CA ASP A 17 -38.80 1.13 5.08
C ASP A 17 -38.11 0.54 3.84
N ARG A 18 -36.89 1.00 3.53
CA ARG A 18 -36.09 0.51 2.41
C ARG A 18 -34.60 0.48 2.78
N CYS A 19 -33.94 -0.61 2.41
CA CYS A 19 -32.49 -0.74 2.54
C CYS A 19 -31.73 0.31 1.71
N LEU A 20 -30.52 0.64 2.13
CA LEU A 20 -29.66 1.59 1.43
C LEU A 20 -29.11 0.95 0.16
N TYR A 21 -29.02 1.72 -0.92
CA TYR A 21 -28.40 1.25 -2.15
C TYR A 21 -26.88 1.17 -1.97
N CYS A 22 -26.26 0.11 -2.47
CA CYS A 22 -24.81 0.02 -2.57
C CYS A 22 -24.31 0.99 -3.64
N ASN A 23 -24.06 2.23 -3.25
CA ASN A 23 -23.68 3.35 -4.12
C ASN A 23 -22.18 3.45 -4.40
N VAL A 24 -21.33 2.87 -3.55
CA VAL A 24 -19.87 2.88 -3.77
C VAL A 24 -19.54 2.12 -5.05
N ARG A 25 -18.64 2.65 -5.88
CA ARG A 25 -18.11 2.03 -7.10
C ARG A 25 -16.61 2.20 -7.10
N CYS A 26 -15.88 1.10 -7.27
CA CYS A 26 -14.43 1.17 -7.32
C CYS A 26 -13.99 1.78 -8.66
N ASN A 27 -13.08 2.74 -8.59
CA ASN A 27 -12.49 3.35 -9.77
C ASN A 27 -11.40 2.46 -10.40
N VAL A 28 -10.79 2.91 -11.50
CA VAL A 28 -9.79 2.12 -12.26
C VAL A 28 -8.52 1.84 -11.44
N LEU A 29 -8.21 2.65 -10.42
CA LEU A 29 -7.05 2.49 -9.56
C LEU A 29 -7.36 1.80 -8.23
N GLU A 30 -8.61 1.36 -8.04
CA GLU A 30 -9.07 0.67 -6.85
C GLU A 30 -9.38 -0.80 -7.12
N VAL A 31 -9.46 -1.57 -6.04
CA VAL A 31 -9.92 -2.95 -6.00
C VAL A 31 -11.00 -3.09 -4.95
N GLU A 32 -12.00 -3.93 -5.24
CA GLU A 32 -13.05 -4.29 -4.29
C GLU A 32 -12.47 -5.24 -3.24
N VAL A 33 -12.38 -4.78 -1.99
CA VAL A 33 -11.91 -5.58 -0.85
C VAL A 33 -13.06 -6.07 0.03
N GLY A 34 -14.22 -5.42 -0.08
CA GLY A 34 -15.44 -5.82 0.58
C GLY A 34 -16.59 -5.77 -0.42
N PRO A 35 -17.22 -6.89 -0.80
CA PRO A 35 -18.35 -6.86 -1.70
C PRO A 35 -19.59 -6.31 -1.02
N CYS A 36 -20.45 -5.67 -1.83
CA CYS A 36 -21.79 -5.30 -1.39
C CYS A 36 -22.59 -6.55 -1.01
N ASN A 37 -23.22 -6.52 0.16
CA ASN A 37 -24.13 -7.57 0.64
C ASN A 37 -25.27 -6.95 1.47
N GLU A 38 -26.16 -7.76 2.02
CA GLU A 38 -27.35 -7.28 2.75
C GLU A 38 -27.04 -6.45 4.01
N THR A 39 -25.81 -6.51 4.51
CA THR A 39 -25.36 -5.85 5.75
C THR A 39 -24.28 -4.81 5.53
N HIS A 40 -23.56 -4.82 4.42
CA HIS A 40 -22.43 -3.92 4.18
C HIS A 40 -22.45 -3.38 2.75
N ASN A 41 -22.09 -2.10 2.61
CA ASN A 41 -21.82 -1.52 1.31
C ASN A 41 -20.52 -2.12 0.74
N ARG A 42 -20.30 -1.88 -0.54
CA ARG A 42 -19.01 -2.16 -1.16
C ARG A 42 -17.91 -1.27 -0.54
N VAL A 43 -16.74 -1.87 -0.32
CA VAL A 43 -15.52 -1.20 0.12
C VAL A 43 -14.46 -1.35 -0.97
N CYS A 44 -13.87 -0.22 -1.34
CA CYS A 44 -12.80 -0.13 -2.34
C CYS A 44 -11.52 0.35 -1.66
N GLU A 45 -10.39 -0.24 -2.05
CA GLU A 45 -9.07 0.19 -1.63
C GLU A 45 -8.18 0.43 -2.84
N CYS A 46 -7.18 1.30 -2.69
CA CYS A 46 -6.21 1.54 -3.75
C CYS A 46 -5.44 0.27 -4.10
N LYS A 47 -5.15 0.10 -5.39
CA LYS A 47 -4.35 -1.03 -5.90
C LYS A 47 -2.96 -1.04 -5.24
N PRO A 48 -2.32 -2.23 -5.14
CA PRO A 48 -0.94 -2.33 -4.66
C PRO A 48 -0.01 -1.36 -5.41
N GLY A 49 0.81 -0.63 -4.66
CA GLY A 49 1.68 0.43 -5.19
C GLY A 49 1.04 1.83 -5.19
N TYR A 50 -0.16 1.98 -4.63
CA TYR A 50 -0.84 3.26 -4.44
C TYR A 50 -1.35 3.37 -3.00
N TYR A 51 -1.43 4.60 -2.50
CA TYR A 51 -2.08 4.96 -1.25
C TYR A 51 -3.21 5.96 -1.50
N THR A 52 -4.18 6.03 -0.61
CA THR A 52 -5.28 6.98 -0.71
C THR A 52 -4.86 8.35 -0.18
N GLU A 53 -5.10 9.39 -0.97
CA GLU A 53 -4.98 10.77 -0.54
C GLU A 53 -6.25 11.51 -0.96
N SER A 54 -7.07 11.88 0.03
CA SER A 54 -8.41 12.45 -0.18
C SER A 54 -9.34 11.53 -0.98
N LEU A 55 -9.51 11.81 -2.28
CA LEU A 55 -10.41 11.07 -3.19
C LEU A 55 -9.64 10.35 -4.30
N PHE A 56 -8.31 10.29 -4.22
CA PHE A 56 -7.45 9.78 -5.28
C PHE A 56 -6.49 8.71 -4.76
N CYS A 57 -6.20 7.73 -5.62
CA CYS A 57 -5.11 6.79 -5.41
C CYS A 57 -3.81 7.36 -5.98
N ILE A 58 -2.89 7.73 -5.10
CA ILE A 58 -1.59 8.29 -5.45
C ILE A 58 -0.55 7.18 -5.43
N LYS A 59 0.31 7.17 -6.45
CA LYS A 59 1.34 6.15 -6.60
C LYS A 59 2.40 6.32 -5.52
N HIS A 60 2.85 5.21 -4.93
CA HIS A 60 3.89 5.24 -3.90
C HIS A 60 5.18 5.91 -4.41
N SER A 61 5.74 6.75 -3.56
CA SER A 61 7.02 7.42 -3.78
C SER A 61 8.16 6.41 -3.90
N LYS A 62 9.11 6.72 -4.77
CA LYS A 62 10.33 5.92 -4.93
C LYS A 62 11.44 6.55 -4.11
N CYS A 63 12.04 5.77 -3.22
CA CYS A 63 13.25 6.17 -2.53
C CYS A 63 14.38 6.34 -3.54
N PRO A 64 15.11 7.48 -3.52
CA PRO A 64 16.22 7.73 -4.43
C PRO A 64 17.42 6.84 -4.12
N ALA A 65 18.39 6.80 -5.04
CA ALA A 65 19.67 6.15 -4.77
C ALA A 65 20.33 6.76 -3.49
N GLY A 66 20.96 5.92 -2.68
CA GLY A 66 21.45 6.29 -1.35
C GLY A 66 20.38 6.29 -0.25
N SER A 67 19.10 6.10 -0.59
CA SER A 67 18.01 5.87 0.36
C SER A 67 17.27 4.58 0.06
N GLY A 68 16.79 3.93 1.11
CA GLY A 68 16.00 2.70 1.00
C GLY A 68 14.70 2.83 1.77
N VAL A 69 13.76 1.95 1.44
CA VAL A 69 12.48 1.87 2.13
C VAL A 69 12.70 1.54 3.61
N SER A 70 12.21 2.41 4.49
CA SER A 70 12.13 2.15 5.93
C SER A 70 10.81 1.49 6.29
N GLU A 71 9.72 1.98 5.72
CA GLU A 71 8.37 1.47 5.91
C GLU A 71 7.70 1.33 4.55
N LEU A 72 7.16 0.15 4.28
CA LEU A 72 6.48 -0.14 3.01
C LEU A 72 5.17 0.65 2.95
N GLY A 73 4.93 1.35 1.84
CA GLY A 73 3.65 2.01 1.64
C GLY A 73 2.50 1.01 1.66
N ASN A 74 1.35 1.45 2.18
CA ASN A 74 0.12 0.67 2.26
C ASN A 74 -1.03 1.41 1.54
N ALA A 75 -2.27 0.95 1.70
CA ALA A 75 -3.43 1.57 1.05
C ALA A 75 -3.75 2.99 1.58
N LEU A 76 -3.21 3.37 2.74
CA LEU A 76 -3.45 4.64 3.42
C LEU A 76 -2.22 5.55 3.46
N GLU A 77 -1.03 4.96 3.48
CA GLU A 77 0.23 5.69 3.70
C GLU A 77 1.22 5.45 2.56
N ASP A 78 1.96 6.49 2.22
CA ASP A 78 3.04 6.42 1.25
C ASP A 78 4.25 5.63 1.79
N THR A 79 5.10 5.19 0.87
CA THR A 79 6.39 4.58 1.20
C THR A 79 7.30 5.59 1.88
N GLN A 80 7.80 5.24 3.06
CA GLN A 80 8.77 6.06 3.77
C GLN A 80 10.19 5.65 3.42
N CYS A 81 11.05 6.66 3.23
CA CYS A 81 12.44 6.49 2.83
C CYS A 81 13.38 6.97 3.91
N LYS A 82 14.45 6.23 4.14
CA LYS A 82 15.58 6.65 4.98
C LYS A 82 16.89 6.57 4.23
N VAL A 83 17.82 7.46 4.57
CA VAL A 83 19.20 7.39 4.09
C VAL A 83 19.82 6.07 4.55
N CYS A 84 20.57 5.42 3.68
CA CYS A 84 21.22 4.17 4.01
C CYS A 84 22.31 4.38 5.07
N PRO A 85 22.25 3.67 6.22
CA PRO A 85 23.31 3.73 7.21
C PRO A 85 24.62 3.17 6.66
N GLN A 86 25.74 3.52 7.30
CA GLN A 86 27.05 3.01 6.91
C GLN A 86 27.08 1.48 6.86
N GLY A 87 27.74 0.94 5.84
CA GLY A 87 27.77 -0.49 5.56
C GLY A 87 26.55 -1.01 4.79
N THR A 88 25.64 -0.12 4.37
CA THR A 88 24.50 -0.47 3.50
C THR A 88 24.39 0.49 2.32
N PHE A 89 23.71 0.08 1.25
CA PHE A 89 23.53 0.87 0.04
C PHE A 89 22.17 0.62 -0.62
N SER A 90 21.76 1.57 -1.48
CA SER A 90 20.62 1.44 -2.39
C SER A 90 21.00 2.07 -3.73
N ARG A 91 21.02 1.27 -4.81
CA ARG A 91 21.50 1.71 -6.13
C ARG A 91 20.43 2.39 -6.99
N ASN A 92 19.18 1.96 -6.86
CA ASN A 92 18.12 2.29 -7.81
C ASN A 92 16.95 2.98 -7.12
N HIS A 93 16.21 3.81 -7.86
CA HIS A 93 14.94 4.35 -7.39
C HIS A 93 13.92 3.23 -7.17
N SER A 94 13.47 3.05 -5.93
CA SER A 94 12.55 1.97 -5.58
C SER A 94 11.56 2.37 -4.49
N SER A 95 10.29 2.00 -4.67
CA SER A 95 9.24 2.14 -3.67
C SER A 95 9.08 0.90 -2.78
N SER A 96 9.97 -0.10 -2.90
CA SER A 96 9.85 -1.35 -2.14
C SER A 96 11.16 -1.92 -1.60
N LYS A 97 12.32 -1.52 -2.15
CA LYS A 97 13.60 -2.08 -1.74
C LYS A 97 14.19 -1.34 -0.53
N PRO A 98 14.47 -2.04 0.59
CA PRO A 98 15.24 -1.47 1.69
C PRO A 98 16.73 -1.37 1.32
N CYS A 99 17.49 -0.64 2.13
CA CYS A 99 18.95 -0.61 2.03
C CYS A 99 19.52 -2.01 2.20
N GLN A 100 20.44 -2.38 1.30
CA GLN A 100 21.10 -3.68 1.27
C GLN A 100 22.47 -3.59 1.92
N PRO A 101 22.91 -4.58 2.70
CA PRO A 101 24.26 -4.57 3.25
C PRO A 101 25.31 -4.60 2.13
N HIS A 102 26.42 -3.91 2.34
CA HIS A 102 27.60 -4.06 1.48
C HIS A 102 28.10 -5.51 1.54
N GLN A 103 28.68 -5.97 0.45
CA GLN A 103 29.29 -7.29 0.40
C GLN A 103 30.46 -7.37 1.40
N ASN A 104 30.46 -8.40 2.23
CA ASN A 104 31.55 -8.63 3.16
C ASN A 104 32.71 -9.37 2.45
N CYS A 105 33.65 -8.61 1.89
CA CYS A 105 34.81 -9.16 1.18
C CYS A 105 35.70 -10.00 2.12
N SER A 106 35.92 -9.55 3.35
CA SER A 106 36.79 -10.22 4.32
C SER A 106 36.27 -11.61 4.70
N ALA A 107 34.94 -11.76 4.85
CA ALA A 107 34.31 -13.06 5.09
C ALA A 107 34.51 -14.05 3.93
N GLN A 108 34.82 -13.55 2.73
CA GLN A 108 35.12 -14.35 1.55
C GLN A 108 36.64 -14.54 1.33
N GLY A 109 37.49 -14.10 2.27
CA GLY A 109 38.94 -14.12 2.11
C GLY A 109 39.45 -13.12 1.06
N LEU A 110 38.61 -12.19 0.62
CA LEU A 110 38.93 -11.16 -0.38
C LEU A 110 39.27 -9.83 0.31
N ARG A 111 39.96 -8.96 -0.42
CA ARG A 111 40.17 -7.56 -0.02
C ARG A 111 39.20 -6.65 -0.76
N VAL A 112 38.75 -5.59 -0.09
CA VAL A 112 37.90 -4.58 -0.72
C VAL A 112 38.69 -3.92 -1.85
N ASN A 113 38.16 -3.98 -3.08
CA ASN A 113 38.78 -3.33 -4.24
C ASN A 113 38.40 -1.85 -4.30
N VAL A 114 37.10 -1.53 -4.19
CA VAL A 114 36.56 -0.16 -4.17
C VAL A 114 35.57 -0.06 -3.01
N PRO A 115 35.71 0.93 -2.10
CA PRO A 115 34.74 1.14 -1.02
C PRO A 115 33.34 1.40 -1.55
N GLY A 116 32.33 0.82 -0.89
CA GLY A 116 30.93 1.10 -1.18
C GLY A 116 30.53 2.49 -0.70
N THR A 117 29.51 3.05 -1.35
CA THR A 117 28.82 4.30 -0.96
C THR A 117 27.47 4.01 -0.34
#